data_AF-A0A8I2BU42-F1
#
_entry.id   AF-A0A8I2BU42-F1
#
_cell.length_a   1.000
_cell.length_b   1.000
_cell.length_c   1.000
_cell.angle_alpha   90.00
_cell.angle_beta   90.00
_cell.angle_gamma   90.00
#
_symmetry.space_group_name_H-M   'P 1'
#
loop_
_entity.id
_entity.type
_entity.pdbx_description
1 polymer ?
#
loop_
_entity_poly.entity_id
_entity_poly.type
_entity_poly.pdbx_seq_one_letter_code
_entity_poly.pdbx_strand_id
1 'polypeptide(L)'
;MFSQNNTSFMPEEDLLYTILADMKRTVGEYTTATTESNCPSVRQMFTDLTNDTLRLQGDLYRLMSQNNMYSTSSKALRIDLDKQIQEARKTQHECQQFIQQKSSSAGGYGQPMHQQGQPTHQNNPYYM
;
A
#
# COMPACT_ATOMS: atom_id res chain seq x y z
N MET A 1 41.67 41.96 9.90
CA MET A 1 41.29 40.80 9.06
C MET A 1 40.82 39.71 10.01
N PHE A 2 39.50 39.52 10.13
CA PHE A 2 38.95 38.48 10.98
C PHE A 2 38.81 37.22 10.14
N SER A 3 39.64 36.21 10.41
CA SER A 3 39.50 34.88 9.81
C SER A 3 38.18 34.28 10.25
N GLN A 4 37.21 34.27 9.35
CA GLN A 4 35.94 33.58 9.51
C GLN A 4 36.23 32.08 9.36
N ASN A 5 36.58 31.44 10.47
CA ASN A 5 36.67 29.98 10.57
C ASN A 5 35.25 29.42 10.40
N ASN A 6 34.88 29.17 9.14
CA ASN A 6 33.65 28.49 8.77
C ASN A 6 33.85 26.99 9.03
N THR A 7 33.87 26.59 10.30
CA THR A 7 33.81 25.18 10.68
C THR A 7 32.40 24.69 10.40
N SER A 8 32.17 24.17 9.18
CA SER A 8 30.92 23.50 8.82
C SER A 8 30.64 22.38 9.83
N PHE A 9 29.45 22.38 10.42
CA PHE A 9 29.00 21.42 11.44
C PHE A 9 29.20 19.96 10.99
N MET A 10 29.01 19.69 9.69
CA MET A 10 29.33 18.42 9.03
C MET A 10 29.52 18.66 7.51
N PRO A 11 30.04 17.67 6.75
CA PRO A 11 30.05 17.72 5.29
C PRO A 11 28.64 17.93 4.71
N GLU A 12 28.54 18.65 3.59
CA GLU A 12 27.25 18.95 2.97
C GLU A 12 26.48 17.69 2.57
N GLU A 13 27.17 16.71 1.97
CA GLU A 13 26.56 15.43 1.60
C GLU A 13 25.93 14.72 2.80
N ASP A 14 26.64 14.63 3.93
CA ASP A 14 26.14 13.98 5.15
C ASP A 14 24.94 14.74 5.75
N LEU A 15 24.96 16.09 5.67
CA LEU A 15 23.83 16.91 6.10
C LEU A 15 22.59 16.64 5.24
N LEU A 16 22.75 16.60 3.92
CA LEU A 16 21.65 16.33 2.99
C LEU A 16 21.10 14.91 3.18
N TYR A 17 21.95 13.91 3.43
CA TYR A 17 21.48 12.56 3.80
C TYR A 17 20.73 12.53 5.13
N THR A 18 21.18 13.31 6.12
CA THR A 18 20.50 13.41 7.42
C THR A 18 19.09 13.99 7.25
N ILE A 19 18.97 15.07 6.48
CA ILE A 19 17.67 15.68 6.15
C ILE A 19 16.79 14.68 5.39
N LEU A 20 17.34 14.01 4.36
CA LEU A 20 16.61 13.03 3.57
C LEU A 20 16.11 11.84 4.41
N ALA A 21 16.94 11.36 5.35
CA ALA A 21 16.58 10.27 6.25
C ALA A 21 15.43 10.66 7.19
N ASP A 22 15.47 11.88 7.73
CA ASP A 22 14.39 12.42 8.56
C ASP A 22 13.08 12.54 7.76
N MET A 23 13.14 13.12 6.56
CA MET A 23 11.96 13.24 5.68
C MET A 23 11.31 11.88 5.38
N LYS A 24 12.11 10.84 5.08
CA LYS A 24 11.60 9.47 4.84
C LYS A 24 10.88 8.92 6.07
N ARG A 25 11.44 9.14 7.26
CA ARG A 25 10.83 8.74 8.53
C ARG A 25 9.52 9.50 8.75
N THR A 26 9.53 10.81 8.61
CA THR A 26 8.37 11.69 8.83
C THR A 26 7.22 11.35 7.88
N VAL A 27 7.48 11.06 6.60
CA VAL A 27 6.45 10.59 5.65
C VAL A 27 5.79 9.30 6.14
N GLY A 28 6.57 8.34 6.67
CA GLY A 28 6.03 7.12 7.26
C GLY A 28 5.11 7.41 8.44
N GLU A 29 5.55 8.27 9.37
CA GLU A 29 4.76 8.68 10.53
C GLU A 29 3.46 9.41 10.13
N TYR A 30 3.50 10.33 9.15
CA TYR A 30 2.31 11.01 8.63
C TYR A 30 1.37 10.07 7.89
N THR A 31 1.89 9.07 7.20
CA THR A 31 1.06 8.05 6.54
C THR A 31 0.30 7.24 7.58
N THR A 32 0.98 6.76 8.64
CA THR A 32 0.33 6.09 9.77
C THR A 32 -0.73 6.97 10.41
N ALA A 33 -0.39 8.24 10.68
CA ALA A 33 -1.34 9.18 11.27
C ALA A 33 -2.55 9.45 10.35
N THR A 34 -2.35 9.47 9.02
CA THR A 34 -3.44 9.57 8.04
C THR A 34 -4.39 8.37 8.13
N THR A 35 -3.84 7.16 8.20
CA THR A 35 -4.64 5.92 8.22
C THR A 35 -5.31 5.65 9.57
N GLU A 36 -4.72 6.11 10.66
CA GLU A 36 -5.18 5.81 12.03
C GLU A 36 -5.97 6.96 12.69
N SER A 37 -5.99 8.15 12.07
CA SER A 37 -6.79 9.27 12.58
C SER A 37 -8.29 9.04 12.38
N ASN A 38 -9.03 9.08 13.48
CA ASN A 38 -10.50 9.03 13.48
C ASN A 38 -11.16 10.35 13.06
N CYS A 39 -10.47 11.49 13.24
CA CYS A 39 -10.99 12.81 12.89
C CYS A 39 -10.70 13.15 11.42
N PRO A 40 -11.71 13.47 10.59
CA PRO A 40 -11.50 13.77 9.17
C PRO A 40 -10.56 14.95 8.91
N SER A 41 -10.62 16.01 9.72
CA SER A 41 -9.74 17.18 9.53
C SER A 41 -8.28 16.85 9.85
N VAL A 42 -8.03 16.05 10.87
CA VAL A 42 -6.67 15.58 11.22
C VAL A 42 -6.12 14.67 10.13
N ARG A 43 -6.96 13.79 9.59
CA ARG A 43 -6.60 12.96 8.43
C ARG A 43 -6.22 13.80 7.22
N GLN A 44 -6.99 14.83 6.90
CA GLN A 44 -6.69 15.72 5.78
C GLN A 44 -5.36 16.44 6.02
N MET A 45 -5.13 16.97 7.22
CA MET A 45 -3.88 17.63 7.58
C MET A 45 -2.66 16.71 7.38
N PHE A 46 -2.71 15.47 7.85
CA PHE A 46 -1.61 14.52 7.63
C PHE A 46 -1.47 14.09 6.17
N THR A 47 -2.57 14.04 5.41
CA THR A 47 -2.54 13.81 3.96
C THR A 47 -1.77 14.93 3.26
N ASP A 48 -2.05 16.18 3.61
CA ASP A 48 -1.39 17.35 3.03
C ASP A 48 0.11 17.37 3.39
N LEU A 49 0.44 17.18 4.68
CA LEU A 49 1.82 17.08 5.14
C LEU A 49 2.60 15.94 4.46
N THR A 50 1.95 14.79 4.24
CA THR A 50 2.55 13.67 3.49
C THR A 50 2.89 14.08 2.07
N ASN A 51 1.93 14.69 1.36
CA ASN A 51 2.11 15.12 -0.03
C ASN A 51 3.20 16.18 -0.17
N ASP A 52 3.22 17.17 0.73
CA ASP A 52 4.22 18.24 0.71
C ASP A 52 5.62 17.70 1.02
N THR A 53 5.75 16.80 1.99
CA THR A 53 7.04 16.19 2.32
C THR A 53 7.56 15.33 1.17
N LEU A 54 6.69 14.59 0.47
CA LEU A 54 7.07 13.81 -0.71
C LEU A 54 7.56 14.70 -1.86
N ARG A 55 6.94 15.87 -2.08
CA ARG A 55 7.41 16.84 -3.09
C ARG A 55 8.80 17.37 -2.75
N LEU A 56 8.99 17.83 -1.51
CA LEU A 56 10.29 18.32 -1.04
C LEU A 56 11.37 17.22 -1.12
N GLN A 57 11.01 15.97 -0.80
CA GLN A 57 11.92 14.84 -0.91
C GLN A 57 12.36 14.60 -2.36
N GLY A 58 11.44 14.77 -3.32
CA GLY A 58 11.73 14.69 -4.75
C GLY A 58 12.68 15.80 -5.23
N ASP A 59 12.48 17.03 -4.76
CA ASP A 59 13.38 18.15 -5.07
C ASP A 59 14.79 17.95 -4.49
N LEU A 60 14.88 17.50 -3.23
CA LEU A 60 16.14 17.18 -2.58
C LEU A 60 16.87 16.03 -3.30
N TYR A 61 16.15 14.97 -3.67
CA TYR A 61 16.70 13.87 -4.45
C TYR A 61 17.29 14.36 -5.78
N ARG A 62 16.57 15.23 -6.50
CA ARG A 62 17.05 15.80 -7.77
C ARG A 62 18.31 16.64 -7.56
N LEU A 63 18.33 17.48 -6.51
CA LEU A 63 19.49 18.29 -6.15
C LEU A 63 20.71 17.42 -5.84
N MET A 64 20.57 16.44 -4.95
CA MET A 64 21.68 15.55 -4.58
C MET A 64 22.17 14.75 -5.80
N SER A 65 21.25 14.27 -6.65
CA SER A 65 21.60 13.53 -7.87
C SER A 65 22.40 14.38 -8.86
N GLN A 66 21.97 15.62 -9.10
CA GLN A 66 22.67 16.55 -10.02
C GLN A 66 24.09 16.88 -9.55
N ASN A 67 24.32 16.86 -8.24
CA ASN A 67 25.63 17.14 -7.65
C ASN A 67 26.46 15.86 -7.39
N ASN A 68 26.02 14.69 -7.87
CA ASN A 68 26.67 13.40 -7.62
C ASN A 68 26.80 13.05 -6.12
N MET A 69 25.93 13.59 -5.27
CA MET A 69 25.88 13.34 -3.82
C MET A 69 24.86 12.27 -3.45
N TYR A 70 24.16 11.68 -4.43
CA TYR A 70 23.18 10.62 -4.20
C TYR A 70 23.65 9.28 -4.74
N SER A 71 23.80 8.31 -3.84
CA SER A 71 24.06 6.92 -4.20
C SER A 71 22.73 6.15 -4.25
N THR A 72 22.36 5.69 -5.44
CA THR A 72 21.21 4.79 -5.56
C THR A 72 21.60 3.41 -5.02
N SER A 73 20.72 2.79 -4.24
CA SER A 73 20.87 1.39 -3.86
C SER A 73 21.10 0.52 -5.09
N SER A 74 21.84 -0.58 -4.91
CA SER A 74 21.96 -1.60 -5.95
C SER A 74 20.58 -2.06 -6.43
N LYS A 75 20.49 -2.41 -7.71
CA LYS A 75 19.27 -3.01 -8.26
C LYS A 75 18.94 -4.28 -7.47
N ALA A 76 17.66 -4.51 -7.21
CA ALA A 76 17.21 -5.73 -6.56
C ALA A 76 17.71 -6.96 -7.34
N LEU A 77 18.21 -7.97 -6.63
CA LEU A 77 18.62 -9.22 -7.25
C LEU A 77 17.37 -9.95 -7.76
N ARG A 78 17.50 -10.61 -8.92
CA ARG A 78 16.40 -11.38 -9.52
C ARG A 78 15.84 -12.44 -8.55
N ILE A 79 16.72 -13.10 -7.80
CA ILE A 79 16.34 -14.13 -6.83
C ILE A 79 15.43 -13.59 -5.71
N ASP A 80 15.64 -12.35 -5.25
CA ASP A 80 14.81 -11.74 -4.22
C ASP A 80 13.42 -11.40 -4.76
N LEU A 81 13.36 -10.91 -6.01
CA LEU A 81 12.10 -10.67 -6.71
C LEU A 81 11.34 -11.98 -6.94
N ASP A 82 12.01 -13.02 -7.41
CA ASP A 82 11.41 -14.33 -7.65
C ASP A 82 10.85 -14.93 -6.35
N LYS A 83 11.57 -14.78 -5.24
CA LYS A 83 11.11 -15.19 -3.91
C LYS A 83 9.85 -14.44 -3.48
N GLN A 84 9.82 -13.11 -3.58
CA GLN A 84 8.62 -12.32 -3.25
C GLN A 84 7.42 -12.70 -4.14
N ILE A 85 7.65 -12.96 -5.43
CA ILE A 85 6.59 -13.40 -6.35
C ILE A 85 6.02 -14.75 -5.92
N GLN A 86 6.88 -15.70 -5.55
CA GLN A 86 6.44 -17.01 -5.05
C GLN A 86 5.66 -16.90 -3.75
N GLU A 87 6.13 -16.09 -2.80
CA GLU A 87 5.42 -15.81 -1.54
C GLU A 87 4.05 -15.20 -1.80
N ALA A 88 3.96 -14.18 -2.67
CA ALA A 88 2.70 -13.56 -3.05
C ALA A 88 1.71 -14.55 -3.68
N ARG A 89 2.18 -15.43 -4.57
CA ARG A 89 1.35 -16.51 -5.17
C ARG A 89 0.84 -17.48 -4.10
N LYS A 90 1.70 -17.86 -3.16
CA LYS A 90 1.33 -18.73 -2.04
C LYS A 90 0.24 -18.08 -1.18
N THR A 91 0.42 -16.82 -0.79
CA THR A 91 -0.58 -16.05 -0.03
C THR A 91 -1.90 -15.94 -0.80
N GLN A 92 -1.85 -15.71 -2.12
CA GLN A 92 -3.06 -15.69 -2.96
C GLN A 92 -3.82 -17.02 -2.90
N HIS A 93 -3.12 -18.15 -3.01
CA HIS A 93 -3.73 -19.47 -2.91
C HIS A 93 -4.33 -19.73 -1.51
N GLU A 94 -3.61 -19.37 -0.45
CA GLU A 94 -4.09 -19.50 0.94
C GLU A 94 -5.35 -18.66 1.18
N CYS A 95 -5.39 -17.43 0.67
CA CYS A 95 -6.61 -16.60 0.72
C CYS A 95 -7.79 -17.25 0.00
N GLN A 96 -7.57 -17.83 -1.19
CA GLN A 96 -8.64 -18.53 -1.92
C GLN A 96 -9.17 -19.74 -1.15
N GLN A 97 -8.27 -20.53 -0.56
CA GLN A 97 -8.67 -21.66 0.29
C GLN A 97 -9.44 -21.21 1.52
N PHE A 98 -8.98 -20.14 2.18
CA PHE A 98 -9.67 -19.56 3.33
C PHE A 98 -11.09 -19.10 2.97
N ILE A 99 -11.25 -18.41 1.83
CA ILE A 99 -12.56 -17.99 1.33
C ILE A 99 -13.44 -19.22 1.08
N GLN A 100 -12.94 -20.24 0.38
CA GLN A 100 -13.69 -21.47 0.11
C GLN A 100 -14.11 -22.18 1.40
N GLN A 101 -13.24 -22.27 2.41
CA GLN A 101 -13.56 -22.87 3.71
C GLN A 101 -14.65 -22.07 4.45
N LYS A 102 -14.58 -20.74 4.43
CA LYS A 102 -15.58 -19.88 5.09
C LYS A 102 -16.91 -19.82 4.32
N SER A 103 -16.89 -19.78 2.99
CA SER A 103 -18.10 -19.74 2.17
C SER A 103 -18.82 -21.09 2.12
N SER A 104 -18.10 -22.22 2.11
CA SER A 104 -18.71 -23.56 2.23
C SER A 104 -19.36 -23.79 3.60
N SER A 105 -18.83 -23.15 4.66
CA SER A 105 -19.45 -23.15 5.99
C SER A 105 -20.66 -22.20 6.12
N ALA A 106 -20.76 -21.20 5.24
CA ALA A 106 -21.87 -20.24 5.21
C ALA A 106 -23.09 -20.74 4.38
N GLY A 107 -22.96 -21.87 3.67
CA GLY A 107 -24.03 -22.48 2.88
C GLY A 107 -25.05 -23.32 3.68
N GLY A 108 -25.01 -23.29 5.02
CA GLY A 108 -25.80 -24.19 5.88
C GLY A 108 -27.03 -23.61 6.58
N TYR A 109 -27.26 -22.30 6.57
CA TYR A 109 -28.37 -21.69 7.33
C TYR A 109 -29.03 -20.53 6.56
N GLY A 110 -29.94 -20.88 5.66
CA GLY A 110 -30.81 -19.94 4.93
C GLY A 110 -31.83 -20.68 4.06
N GLN A 111 -32.99 -21.00 4.66
CA GLN A 111 -34.19 -21.60 4.06
C GLN A 111 -34.93 -20.62 3.10
N PRO A 112 -36.01 -21.03 2.40
CA PRO A 112 -36.27 -20.83 0.96
C PRO A 112 -37.14 -19.59 0.64
N MET A 113 -37.15 -19.12 -0.61
CA MET A 113 -38.35 -18.54 -1.25
C MET A 113 -38.11 -18.08 -2.70
N HIS A 114 -39.20 -18.17 -3.48
CA HIS A 114 -39.51 -17.55 -4.79
C HIS A 114 -39.14 -18.35 -6.06
N GLN A 115 -39.99 -18.50 -7.09
CA GLN A 115 -41.37 -18.09 -7.34
C GLN A 115 -41.87 -18.76 -8.63
N GLN A 116 -43.16 -19.11 -8.63
CA GLN A 116 -44.09 -19.35 -9.74
C GLN A 116 -43.62 -19.09 -11.19
N GLY A 117 -43.92 -20.06 -12.07
CA GLY A 117 -44.42 -19.78 -13.41
C GLY A 117 -43.99 -20.74 -14.51
N GLN A 118 -44.79 -21.79 -14.78
CA GLN A 118 -45.10 -22.29 -16.13
C GLN A 118 -46.08 -23.47 -16.10
N PRO A 119 -47.25 -23.38 -16.76
CA PRO A 119 -48.12 -24.52 -16.98
C PRO A 119 -47.74 -25.24 -18.28
N THR A 120 -47.15 -26.43 -18.17
CA THR A 120 -47.05 -27.36 -19.29
C THR A 120 -48.34 -28.16 -19.39
N HIS A 121 -49.08 -27.90 -20.47
CA HIS A 121 -50.19 -28.72 -20.95
C HIS A 121 -49.74 -30.19 -21.04
N GLN A 122 -50.37 -31.07 -20.26
CA GLN A 122 -50.32 -32.50 -20.51
C GLN A 122 -51.72 -32.99 -20.87
N ASN A 123 -51.82 -33.25 -22.16
CA ASN A 123 -52.92 -33.82 -22.88
C ASN A 123 -53.04 -35.33 -22.53
N ASN A 124 -54.28 -35.82 -22.54
CA ASN A 124 -54.72 -37.19 -22.80
C ASN A 124 -55.07 -38.14 -21.61
N PRO A 125 -55.98 -39.12 -21.83
CA PRO A 125 -57.28 -39.14 -21.15
C PRO A 125 -57.66 -40.55 -20.61
N TYR A 126 -58.86 -40.65 -20.03
CA TYR A 126 -59.72 -41.85 -20.04
C TYR A 126 -59.22 -43.13 -19.34
N TYR A 127 -59.85 -43.52 -18.23
CA TYR A 127 -60.89 -44.57 -18.22
C TYR A 127 -61.60 -44.63 -16.85
N MET A 128 -62.83 -45.17 -16.91
CA MET A 128 -63.92 -45.25 -15.93
C MET A 128 -63.56 -45.66 -14.51
#